data_AF-A0A4Q0S4K8-F1
#
_entry.id   AF-A0A4Q0S4K8-F1
#
_cell.length_a   1.000
_cell.length_b   1.000
_cell.length_c   1.000
_cell.angle_alpha   90.00
_cell.angle_beta   90.00
_cell.angle_gamma   90.00
#
_symmetry.space_group_name_H-M   'P 1'
#
loop_
_entity.id
_entity.type
_entity.pdbx_description
1 polymer ?
#
loop_
_entity_poly.entity_id
_entity_poly.type
_entity_poly.pdbx_seq_one_letter_code
_entity_poly.pdbx_strand_id
1 'polypeptide(L)'
;MDDREFFTKLASLDRGIADRWKRATGGRLSARVGEKAVEAIVIPVLLTKKVTASQAQALAMVFHTEGLNTEARIFMVTAIIAAYDNDIFFAGSAKPLITRDDLQPIDAALGMANVGKIHFTSPGTGMTYAPDLYNAIRGLIYAGKIRVFEADAALLLTRLGNYRGDLNRIVLYKGAAPAARAEMIVHEVTHAIQDWRNLDSTVKFIEADAYIAGAVAALGANPDYSFLEYKAEQTAAKELILDGSAARMDRAWTEAYANLVKRIEATPTYRATSNLKFGGADKKGRADKATLFKDALAYFKADNIFAAAVDDFYQMGSDASKYVKRLLALGGK
;
A
#
# COMPACT_ATOMS: atom_id res chain seq x y z
N MET A 1 -25.89 -5.80 -12.34
CA MET A 1 -25.41 -5.20 -13.59
C MET A 1 -25.39 -6.29 -14.64
N ASP A 2 -26.03 -6.07 -15.79
CA ASP A 2 -25.99 -7.03 -16.90
C ASP A 2 -24.76 -6.82 -17.82
N ASP A 3 -24.55 -7.73 -18.78
CA ASP A 3 -23.40 -7.70 -19.70
C ASP A 3 -23.32 -6.40 -20.52
N ARG A 4 -24.47 -5.88 -20.97
CA ARG A 4 -24.54 -4.67 -21.80
C ARG A 4 -24.25 -3.45 -20.97
N GLU A 5 -24.86 -3.35 -19.80
CA GLU A 5 -24.65 -2.28 -18.83
C GLU A 5 -23.16 -2.22 -18.40
N PHE A 6 -22.56 -3.38 -18.10
CA PHE A 6 -21.14 -3.46 -17.76
C PHE A 6 -20.25 -2.99 -18.90
N PHE A 7 -20.47 -3.48 -20.13
CA PHE A 7 -19.67 -3.04 -21.28
C PHE A 7 -19.81 -1.54 -21.54
N THR A 8 -21.03 -1.01 -21.50
CA THR A 8 -21.28 0.43 -21.69
C THR A 8 -20.56 1.27 -20.64
N LYS A 9 -20.64 0.86 -19.36
CA LYS A 9 -19.96 1.56 -18.26
C LYS A 9 -18.43 1.44 -18.36
N LEU A 10 -17.92 0.26 -18.73
CA LEU A 10 -16.49 0.07 -18.93
C LEU A 10 -15.97 0.93 -20.10
N ALA A 11 -16.74 1.01 -21.19
CA ALA A 11 -16.39 1.80 -22.37
C ALA A 11 -16.46 3.30 -22.15
N SER A 12 -17.32 3.79 -21.24
CA SER A 12 -17.35 5.20 -20.86
C SER A 12 -16.17 5.61 -19.98
N LEU A 13 -15.55 4.66 -19.28
CA LEU A 13 -14.32 4.90 -18.51
C LEU A 13 -13.07 4.80 -19.41
N ASP A 14 -12.92 3.69 -20.15
CA ASP A 14 -11.85 3.54 -21.13
C ASP A 14 -12.28 2.55 -22.23
N ARG A 15 -12.49 3.08 -23.44
CA ARG A 15 -12.92 2.29 -24.60
C ARG A 15 -11.92 1.19 -24.96
N GLY A 16 -10.61 1.44 -24.79
CA GLY A 16 -9.57 0.46 -25.10
C GLY A 16 -9.61 -0.75 -24.19
N ILE A 17 -9.82 -0.55 -22.89
CA ILE A 17 -10.03 -1.61 -21.89
C ILE A 17 -11.32 -2.36 -22.21
N ALA A 18 -12.42 -1.67 -22.51
CA ALA A 18 -13.69 -2.30 -22.87
C ALA A 18 -13.57 -3.21 -24.11
N ASP A 19 -12.90 -2.72 -25.16
CA ASP A 19 -12.71 -3.50 -26.37
C ASP A 19 -11.78 -4.72 -26.13
N ARG A 20 -10.74 -4.57 -25.29
CA ARG A 20 -9.89 -5.70 -24.86
C ARG A 20 -10.70 -6.73 -24.05
N TRP A 21 -11.53 -6.28 -23.12
CA TRP A 21 -12.46 -7.13 -22.36
C TRP A 21 -13.39 -7.90 -23.30
N LYS A 22 -14.06 -7.21 -24.22
CA LYS A 22 -14.98 -7.83 -25.18
C LYS A 22 -14.29 -8.88 -26.05
N ARG A 23 -13.06 -8.63 -26.50
CA ARG A 23 -12.26 -9.63 -27.25
C ARG A 23 -11.91 -10.85 -26.40
N ALA A 24 -11.57 -10.65 -25.13
CA ALA A 24 -11.15 -11.74 -24.25
C ALA A 24 -12.32 -12.61 -23.74
N THR A 25 -13.51 -12.03 -23.58
CA THR A 25 -14.65 -12.68 -22.90
C THR A 25 -15.88 -12.88 -23.80
N GLY A 26 -15.88 -12.30 -25.00
CA GLY A 26 -17.09 -12.11 -25.80
C GLY A 26 -18.02 -11.02 -25.26
N GLY A 27 -17.59 -10.23 -24.26
CA GLY A 27 -18.39 -9.20 -23.60
C GLY A 27 -19.29 -9.73 -22.47
N ARG A 28 -19.09 -10.98 -22.02
CA ARG A 28 -19.92 -11.64 -21.00
C ARG A 28 -19.26 -11.57 -19.63
N LEU A 29 -20.00 -11.14 -18.61
CA LEU A 29 -19.57 -11.14 -17.21
C LEU A 29 -19.36 -12.55 -16.65
N SER A 30 -20.17 -13.50 -17.12
CA SER A 30 -20.09 -14.91 -16.74
C SER A 30 -18.95 -15.68 -17.40
N ALA A 31 -18.21 -15.06 -18.34
CA ALA A 31 -17.08 -15.71 -18.97
C ALA A 31 -15.95 -15.92 -17.94
N ARG A 32 -15.36 -17.11 -17.95
CA ARG A 32 -14.18 -17.39 -17.13
C ARG A 32 -12.98 -16.63 -17.69
N VAL A 33 -12.40 -15.76 -16.87
CA VAL A 33 -11.24 -14.93 -17.20
C VAL A 33 -10.01 -15.56 -16.59
N GLY A 34 -9.20 -16.20 -17.45
CA GLY A 34 -7.90 -16.72 -17.09
C GLY A 34 -6.79 -15.67 -17.16
N GLU A 35 -5.61 -16.01 -16.69
CA GLU A 35 -4.43 -15.15 -16.67
C GLU A 35 -4.14 -14.46 -18.01
N LYS A 36 -4.12 -15.20 -19.13
CA LYS A 36 -3.87 -14.64 -20.47
C LYS A 36 -4.86 -13.55 -20.87
N ALA A 37 -6.12 -13.67 -20.45
CA ALA A 37 -7.14 -12.66 -20.71
C ALA A 37 -6.86 -11.40 -19.90
N VAL A 38 -6.52 -11.54 -18.61
CA VAL A 38 -6.09 -10.41 -17.77
C VAL A 38 -4.84 -9.75 -18.33
N GLU A 39 -3.82 -10.53 -18.68
CA GLU A 39 -2.58 -10.02 -19.29
C GLU A 39 -2.88 -9.16 -20.52
N ALA A 40 -3.71 -9.67 -21.42
CA ALA A 40 -4.12 -8.96 -22.63
C ALA A 40 -4.92 -7.68 -22.36
N ILE A 41 -5.61 -7.57 -21.22
CA ILE A 41 -6.40 -6.40 -20.82
C ILE A 41 -5.55 -5.37 -20.07
N VAL A 42 -4.80 -5.82 -19.07
CA VAL A 42 -4.14 -4.99 -18.04
C VAL A 42 -2.76 -4.49 -18.49
N ILE A 43 -1.91 -5.38 -19.02
CA ILE A 43 -0.50 -5.04 -19.32
C ILE A 43 -0.37 -3.90 -20.33
N PRO A 44 -1.15 -3.84 -21.43
CA PRO A 44 -1.08 -2.72 -22.36
C PRO A 44 -1.35 -1.36 -21.71
N VAL A 45 -2.21 -1.32 -20.69
CA VAL A 45 -2.53 -0.09 -19.95
C VAL A 45 -1.35 0.31 -19.06
N LEU A 46 -0.78 -0.66 -18.32
CA LEU A 46 0.37 -0.41 -17.44
C LEU A 46 1.64 0.00 -18.21
N LEU A 47 1.86 -0.55 -19.42
CA LEU A 47 3.01 -0.23 -20.27
C LEU A 47 3.01 1.23 -20.77
N THR A 48 1.88 1.92 -20.73
CA THR A 48 1.84 3.37 -21.01
C THR A 48 2.63 4.19 -19.99
N LYS A 49 2.90 3.63 -18.80
CA LYS A 49 3.52 4.28 -17.64
C LYS A 49 2.77 5.53 -17.16
N LYS A 50 1.52 5.75 -17.62
CA LYS A 50 0.68 6.91 -17.32
C LYS A 50 -0.79 6.49 -17.26
N VAL A 51 -1.17 5.78 -16.20
CA VAL A 51 -2.55 5.33 -16.03
C VAL A 51 -3.41 6.47 -15.48
N THR A 52 -4.41 6.87 -16.25
CA THR A 52 -5.36 7.92 -15.87
C THR A 52 -6.37 7.43 -14.82
N ALA A 53 -7.08 8.36 -14.18
CA ALA A 53 -8.14 8.03 -13.22
C ALA A 53 -9.22 7.11 -13.84
N SER A 54 -9.71 7.44 -15.04
CA SER A 54 -10.73 6.64 -15.73
C SER A 54 -10.22 5.24 -16.09
N GLN A 55 -8.95 5.11 -16.46
CA GLN A 55 -8.31 3.81 -16.69
C GLN A 55 -8.18 3.00 -15.40
N ALA A 56 -7.80 3.63 -14.28
CA ALA A 56 -7.74 2.96 -12.99
C ALA A 56 -9.12 2.44 -12.54
N GLN A 57 -10.17 3.24 -12.72
CA GLN A 57 -11.55 2.82 -12.44
C GLN A 57 -12.01 1.69 -13.38
N ALA A 58 -11.67 1.74 -14.66
CA ALA A 58 -11.96 0.67 -15.61
C ALA A 58 -11.25 -0.64 -15.25
N LEU A 59 -9.97 -0.58 -14.85
CA LEU A 59 -9.22 -1.74 -14.36
C LEU A 59 -9.83 -2.31 -13.07
N ALA A 60 -10.29 -1.44 -12.16
CA ALA A 60 -10.97 -1.87 -10.94
C ALA A 60 -12.29 -2.58 -11.25
N MET A 61 -13.06 -2.10 -12.23
CA MET A 61 -14.27 -2.80 -12.69
C MET A 61 -13.95 -4.21 -13.19
N VAL A 62 -12.86 -4.39 -13.96
CA VAL A 62 -12.41 -5.72 -14.40
C VAL A 62 -12.00 -6.58 -13.20
N PHE A 63 -11.31 -6.01 -12.22
CA PHE A 63 -10.84 -6.71 -11.03
C PHE A 63 -11.97 -7.30 -10.17
N HIS A 64 -13.08 -6.58 -10.06
CA HIS A 64 -14.21 -7.00 -9.23
C HIS A 64 -15.18 -7.95 -9.95
N THR A 65 -14.83 -8.44 -11.14
CA THR A 65 -15.64 -9.46 -11.81
C THR A 65 -15.50 -10.82 -11.12
N GLU A 66 -16.61 -11.55 -11.03
CA GLU A 66 -16.63 -12.89 -10.42
C GLU A 66 -15.94 -13.93 -11.31
N GLY A 67 -15.87 -13.69 -12.62
CA GLY A 67 -15.31 -14.62 -13.61
C GLY A 67 -13.79 -14.85 -13.54
N LEU A 68 -13.04 -14.09 -12.73
CA LEU A 68 -11.59 -14.24 -12.59
C LEU A 68 -11.23 -15.52 -11.81
N ASN A 69 -10.45 -16.40 -12.44
CA ASN A 69 -9.85 -17.55 -11.74
C ASN A 69 -8.71 -17.12 -10.79
N THR A 70 -8.28 -18.04 -9.94
CA THR A 70 -7.23 -17.80 -8.93
C THR A 70 -5.95 -17.27 -9.55
N GLU A 71 -5.49 -17.86 -10.66
CA GLU A 71 -4.25 -17.47 -11.34
C GLU A 71 -4.35 -16.05 -11.90
N ALA A 72 -5.49 -15.70 -12.51
CA ALA A 72 -5.75 -14.35 -13.00
C ALA A 72 -5.76 -13.31 -11.87
N ARG A 73 -6.34 -13.63 -10.71
CA ARG A 73 -6.35 -12.75 -9.54
C ARG A 73 -4.93 -12.51 -9.03
N ILE A 74 -4.13 -13.56 -8.88
CA ILE A 74 -2.73 -13.46 -8.43
C ILE A 74 -1.90 -12.61 -9.40
N PHE A 75 -1.99 -12.89 -10.70
CA PHE A 75 -1.29 -12.13 -11.73
C PHE A 75 -1.66 -10.65 -11.67
N MET A 76 -2.95 -10.34 -11.58
CA MET A 76 -3.43 -8.96 -11.55
C MET A 76 -2.97 -8.22 -10.30
N VAL A 77 -3.11 -8.82 -9.11
CA VAL A 77 -2.63 -8.23 -7.85
C VAL A 77 -1.13 -7.93 -7.94
N THR A 78 -0.35 -8.87 -8.46
CA THR A 78 1.11 -8.70 -8.64
C THR A 78 1.43 -7.54 -9.60
N ALA A 79 0.73 -7.48 -10.74
CA ALA A 79 0.92 -6.41 -11.74
C ALA A 79 0.53 -5.04 -11.18
N ILE A 80 -0.55 -4.95 -10.41
CA ILE A 80 -1.00 -3.71 -9.77
C ILE A 80 -0.02 -3.27 -8.69
N ILE A 81 0.45 -4.17 -7.81
CA ILE A 81 1.48 -3.85 -6.80
C ILE A 81 2.72 -3.28 -7.49
N ALA A 82 3.21 -3.95 -8.54
CA ALA A 82 4.36 -3.46 -9.30
C ALA A 82 4.09 -2.07 -9.92
N ALA A 83 2.88 -1.82 -10.41
CA ALA A 83 2.51 -0.51 -10.97
C ALA A 83 2.46 0.60 -9.90
N TYR A 84 2.07 0.27 -8.67
CA TYR A 84 2.17 1.20 -7.53
C TYR A 84 3.63 1.51 -7.18
N ASP A 85 4.47 0.48 -7.07
CA ASP A 85 5.88 0.64 -6.71
C ASP A 85 6.65 1.45 -7.78
N ASN A 86 6.20 1.38 -9.04
CA ASN A 86 6.78 2.12 -10.17
C ASN A 86 6.07 3.45 -10.50
N ASP A 87 5.21 3.97 -9.62
CA ASP A 87 4.52 5.26 -9.80
C ASP A 87 3.65 5.36 -11.08
N ILE A 88 3.21 4.24 -11.65
CA ILE A 88 2.49 4.22 -12.93
C ILE A 88 1.12 4.91 -12.82
N PHE A 89 0.40 4.68 -11.71
CA PHE A 89 -0.87 5.34 -11.42
C PHE A 89 -0.67 6.81 -11.02
N PHE A 90 0.45 7.11 -10.36
CA PHE A 90 0.81 8.46 -9.97
C PHE A 90 1.03 9.35 -11.19
N ALA A 91 1.79 8.89 -12.18
CA ALA A 91 2.15 9.68 -13.35
C ALA A 91 0.96 10.11 -14.23
N GLY A 92 -0.16 9.37 -14.19
CA GLY A 92 -1.34 9.66 -15.01
C GLY A 92 -2.54 10.25 -14.25
N SER A 93 -2.59 10.16 -12.92
CA SER A 93 -3.77 10.55 -12.14
C SER A 93 -3.49 11.37 -10.88
N ALA A 94 -2.23 11.59 -10.51
CA ALA A 94 -1.91 12.32 -9.28
C ALA A 94 -2.20 13.82 -9.41
N LYS A 95 -3.00 14.33 -8.48
CA LYS A 95 -3.17 15.75 -8.22
C LYS A 95 -2.25 16.15 -7.06
N PRO A 96 -1.33 17.13 -7.21
CA PRO A 96 -0.57 17.64 -6.08
C PRO A 96 -1.51 18.40 -5.11
N LEU A 97 -1.35 18.16 -3.81
CA LEU A 97 -2.02 18.89 -2.75
C LEU A 97 -1.05 19.94 -2.21
N ILE A 98 -1.24 21.19 -2.62
CA ILE A 98 -0.26 22.28 -2.39
C ILE A 98 -0.84 23.34 -1.47
N THR A 99 -2.11 23.69 -1.68
CA THR A 99 -2.77 24.77 -0.94
C THR A 99 -3.20 24.31 0.45
N ARG A 100 -3.51 25.26 1.33
CA ARG A 100 -4.07 24.94 2.66
C ARG A 100 -5.39 24.20 2.56
N ASP A 101 -6.24 24.58 1.61
CA ASP A 101 -7.52 23.92 1.36
C ASP A 101 -7.32 22.48 0.86
N ASP A 102 -6.36 22.25 -0.04
CA ASP A 102 -6.02 20.90 -0.50
C ASP A 102 -5.52 20.00 0.66
N LEU A 103 -4.85 20.59 1.65
CA LEU A 103 -4.30 19.90 2.81
C LEU A 103 -5.27 19.76 3.98
N GLN A 104 -6.52 20.24 3.87
CA GLN A 104 -7.53 20.10 4.92
C GLN A 104 -7.70 18.64 5.42
N PRO A 105 -7.69 17.60 4.55
CA PRO A 105 -7.78 16.21 5.02
C PRO A 105 -6.58 15.78 5.87
N ILE A 106 -5.37 16.27 5.54
CA ILE A 106 -4.15 16.04 6.34
C ILE A 106 -4.31 16.73 7.70
N ASP A 107 -4.79 17.98 7.71
CA ASP A 107 -4.97 18.76 8.93
C ASP A 107 -6.00 18.16 9.88
N ALA A 108 -7.10 17.64 9.32
CA ALA A 108 -8.10 16.92 10.09
C ALA A 108 -7.50 15.63 10.69
N ALA A 109 -6.81 14.82 9.88
CA ALA A 109 -6.21 13.57 10.34
C ALA A 109 -5.10 13.76 11.38
N LEU A 110 -4.26 14.79 11.22
CA LEU A 110 -3.16 15.12 12.14
C LEU A 110 -3.57 16.09 13.26
N GLY A 111 -4.87 16.39 13.38
CA GLY A 111 -5.39 17.20 14.47
C GLY A 111 -5.27 16.52 15.82
N MET A 112 -5.19 17.30 16.90
CA MET A 112 -5.00 16.78 18.27
C MET A 112 -6.09 15.81 18.73
N ALA A 113 -7.30 15.89 18.15
CA ALA A 113 -8.36 14.92 18.41
C ALA A 113 -7.97 13.48 17.99
N ASN A 114 -7.17 13.35 16.92
CA ASN A 114 -6.79 12.06 16.34
C ASN A 114 -5.39 11.62 16.79
N VAL A 115 -4.40 12.52 16.78
CA VAL A 115 -3.01 12.17 17.12
C VAL A 115 -2.62 12.49 18.57
N GLY A 116 -3.44 13.24 19.30
CA GLY A 116 -3.08 13.75 20.64
C GLY A 116 -2.89 12.66 21.69
N LYS A 117 -3.45 11.47 21.47
CA LYS A 117 -3.28 10.30 22.34
C LYS A 117 -2.24 9.31 21.83
N ILE A 118 -1.62 9.55 20.68
CA ILE A 118 -0.56 8.67 20.18
C ILE A 118 0.69 8.91 21.02
N HIS A 119 0.88 8.07 22.04
CA HIS A 119 2.06 8.08 22.89
C HIS A 119 2.45 6.64 23.24
N PHE A 120 3.49 6.11 22.59
CA PHE A 120 3.98 4.75 22.89
C PHE A 120 5.45 4.59 22.50
N THR A 121 6.13 3.65 23.17
CA THR A 121 7.46 3.21 22.76
C THR A 121 7.36 1.83 22.10
N SER A 122 7.75 1.75 20.83
CA SER A 122 7.77 0.50 20.09
C SER A 122 8.72 -0.53 20.73
N PRO A 123 8.24 -1.72 21.09
CA PRO A 123 9.10 -2.81 21.55
C PRO A 123 10.08 -3.27 20.47
N GLY A 124 9.66 -3.22 19.21
CA GLY A 124 10.44 -3.73 18.07
C GLY A 124 11.48 -2.74 17.55
N THR A 125 11.15 -1.45 17.52
CA THR A 125 12.06 -0.42 16.97
C THR A 125 12.77 0.40 18.05
N GLY A 126 12.26 0.39 19.29
CA GLY A 126 12.73 1.24 20.38
C GLY A 126 12.39 2.72 20.23
N MET A 127 11.69 3.09 19.15
CA MET A 127 11.27 4.45 18.88
C MET A 127 10.05 4.82 19.73
N THR A 128 10.06 6.04 20.27
CA THR A 128 8.87 6.63 20.92
C THR A 128 8.13 7.50 19.91
N TYR A 129 6.84 7.22 19.73
CA TYR A 129 5.91 8.04 18.96
C TYR A 129 5.16 8.96 19.91
N ALA A 130 5.08 10.23 19.57
CA ALA A 130 4.41 11.26 20.35
C ALA A 130 3.78 12.31 19.41
N PRO A 131 2.77 13.10 19.86
CA PRO A 131 2.01 14.00 18.99
C PRO A 131 2.87 15.09 18.33
N ASP A 132 3.98 15.48 18.94
CA ASP A 132 4.94 16.45 18.41
C ASP A 132 5.63 15.97 17.13
N LEU A 133 5.90 14.66 16.99
CA LEU A 133 6.47 14.09 15.77
C LEU A 133 5.49 14.19 14.58
N TYR A 134 4.19 13.96 14.82
CA TYR A 134 3.16 14.12 13.79
C TYR A 134 3.01 15.59 13.37
N ASN A 135 3.07 16.51 14.34
CA ASN A 135 3.09 17.95 14.05
C ASN A 135 4.37 18.38 13.31
N ALA A 136 5.52 17.77 13.58
CA ALA A 136 6.75 18.03 12.85
C ALA A 136 6.62 17.63 11.38
N ILE A 137 6.07 16.43 11.08
CA ILE A 137 5.81 16.02 9.69
C ILE A 137 4.78 16.94 9.02
N ARG A 138 3.72 17.36 9.73
CA ARG A 138 2.77 18.36 9.22
C ARG A 138 3.48 19.66 8.82
N GLY A 139 4.44 20.13 9.63
CA GLY A 139 5.30 21.28 9.31
C GLY A 139 6.14 21.07 8.05
N LEU A 140 6.74 19.88 7.89
CA LEU A 140 7.50 19.51 6.68
C LEU A 140 6.62 19.46 5.42
N ILE A 141 5.37 19.04 5.55
CA ILE A 141 4.37 19.07 4.46
C ILE A 141 4.08 20.51 4.04
N TYR A 142 3.79 21.40 5.00
CA TYR A 142 3.53 22.81 4.70
C TYR A 142 4.72 23.54 4.10
N ALA A 143 5.94 23.15 4.48
CA ALA A 143 7.17 23.67 3.90
C ALA A 143 7.50 23.07 2.52
N GLY A 144 6.65 22.17 2.00
CA GLY A 144 6.85 21.47 0.73
C GLY A 144 8.04 20.50 0.72
N LYS A 145 8.56 20.13 1.90
CA LYS A 145 9.67 19.18 2.06
C LYS A 145 9.22 17.74 1.95
N ILE A 146 7.99 17.46 2.39
CA ILE A 146 7.25 16.24 2.08
C ILE A 146 6.10 16.64 1.16
N ARG A 147 6.06 16.08 -0.04
CA ARG A 147 5.03 16.42 -1.03
C ARG A 147 3.84 15.49 -0.88
N VAL A 148 2.64 16.03 -0.88
CA VAL A 148 1.41 15.23 -0.78
C VAL A 148 0.68 15.26 -2.12
N PHE A 149 0.20 14.10 -2.54
CA PHE A 149 -0.59 13.95 -3.76
C PHE A 149 -1.84 13.13 -3.46
N GLU A 150 -2.88 13.37 -4.23
CA GLU A 150 -4.07 12.56 -4.26
C GLU A 150 -4.18 11.85 -5.60
N ALA A 151 -4.41 10.53 -5.60
CA ALA A 151 -4.56 9.72 -6.80
C ALA A 151 -5.88 8.95 -6.80
N ASP A 152 -6.48 8.78 -7.97
CA ASP A 152 -7.76 8.06 -8.14
C ASP A 152 -7.49 6.61 -8.53
N ALA A 153 -7.03 5.83 -7.54
CA ALA A 153 -6.65 4.43 -7.74
C ALA A 153 -7.05 3.49 -6.58
N ALA A 154 -7.75 3.99 -5.56
CA ALA A 154 -8.08 3.22 -4.34
C ALA A 154 -8.87 1.93 -4.60
N LEU A 155 -9.56 1.83 -5.74
CA LEU A 155 -10.34 0.64 -6.08
C LEU A 155 -9.47 -0.50 -6.64
N LEU A 156 -8.17 -0.28 -6.86
CA LEU A 156 -7.28 -1.30 -7.44
C LEU A 156 -6.55 -2.16 -6.40
N LEU A 157 -6.35 -1.64 -5.19
CA LEU A 157 -5.84 -2.38 -4.04
C LEU A 157 -6.51 -1.84 -2.79
N THR A 158 -6.59 -2.65 -1.75
CA THR A 158 -6.97 -2.22 -0.39
C THR A 158 -5.99 -1.20 0.23
N ARG A 159 -5.01 -0.70 -0.54
CA ARG A 159 -4.08 0.37 -0.15
C ARG A 159 -4.77 1.71 -0.31
N LEU A 160 -4.89 2.46 0.78
CA LEU A 160 -5.49 3.81 0.79
C LEU A 160 -4.42 4.92 0.84
N GLY A 161 -3.15 4.55 1.02
CA GLY A 161 -2.01 5.46 1.11
C GLY A 161 -0.72 4.81 0.60
N ASN A 162 0.31 5.62 0.42
CA ASN A 162 1.69 5.18 0.21
C ASN A 162 2.70 6.30 0.51
N TYR A 163 3.62 6.08 1.43
CA TYR A 163 4.80 6.92 1.65
C TYR A 163 6.02 6.39 0.89
N ARG A 164 6.69 7.31 0.19
CA ARG A 164 7.89 7.07 -0.62
C ARG A 164 9.04 7.92 -0.09
N GLY A 165 9.83 7.34 0.83
CA GLY A 165 10.98 8.01 1.44
C GLY A 165 12.05 8.45 0.43
N ASP A 166 12.27 7.64 -0.62
CA ASP A 166 13.18 7.97 -1.72
C ASP A 166 12.80 9.27 -2.47
N LEU A 167 11.52 9.67 -2.38
CA LEU A 167 10.96 10.85 -3.05
C LEU A 167 10.41 11.90 -2.07
N ASN A 168 10.46 11.66 -0.76
CA ASN A 168 9.78 12.44 0.29
C ASN A 168 8.34 12.75 -0.11
N ARG A 169 7.54 11.70 -0.36
CA ARG A 169 6.21 11.85 -0.94
C ARG A 169 5.18 10.96 -0.26
N ILE A 170 4.03 11.54 0.08
CA ILE A 170 2.83 10.84 0.50
C ILE A 170 1.84 10.84 -0.68
N VAL A 171 1.29 9.68 -1.01
CA VAL A 171 0.18 9.53 -1.95
C VAL A 171 -1.03 9.06 -1.17
N LEU A 172 -2.15 9.79 -1.30
CA LEU A 172 -3.44 9.42 -0.74
C LEU A 172 -4.36 8.95 -1.85
N TYR A 173 -5.07 7.85 -1.67
CA TYR A 173 -6.03 7.39 -2.69
C TYR A 173 -7.45 7.84 -2.37
N LYS A 174 -8.19 8.28 -3.39
CA LYS A 174 -9.56 8.80 -3.27
C LYS A 174 -10.57 7.73 -2.86
N GLY A 175 -11.66 8.16 -2.23
CA GLY A 175 -12.85 7.31 -1.99
C GLY A 175 -12.89 6.61 -0.63
N ALA A 176 -11.87 6.79 0.22
CA ALA A 176 -11.93 6.32 1.60
C ALA A 176 -12.92 7.14 2.44
N ALA A 177 -13.68 6.46 3.30
CA ALA A 177 -14.48 7.11 4.34
C ALA A 177 -13.59 7.94 5.29
N PRO A 178 -14.09 8.99 5.95
CA PRO A 178 -13.26 9.90 6.76
C PRO A 178 -12.38 9.20 7.80
N ALA A 179 -12.90 8.22 8.54
CA ALA A 179 -12.13 7.47 9.54
C ALA A 179 -11.02 6.60 8.91
N ALA A 180 -11.33 5.89 7.83
CA ALA A 180 -10.34 5.11 7.06
C ALA A 180 -9.26 6.03 6.44
N ARG A 181 -9.66 7.22 6.01
CA ARG A 181 -8.73 8.24 5.50
C ARG A 181 -7.81 8.76 6.62
N ALA A 182 -8.34 8.99 7.82
CA ALA A 182 -7.55 9.41 8.98
C ALA A 182 -6.56 8.31 9.42
N GLU A 183 -7.02 7.06 9.51
CA GLU A 183 -6.19 5.88 9.77
C GLU A 183 -4.99 5.87 8.84
N MET A 184 -5.25 5.94 7.54
CA MET A 184 -4.23 5.83 6.52
C MET A 184 -3.28 7.02 6.49
N ILE A 185 -3.78 8.25 6.62
CA ILE A 185 -2.91 9.43 6.68
C ILE A 185 -1.93 9.30 7.84
N VAL A 186 -2.40 8.87 9.01
CA VAL A 186 -1.53 8.70 10.18
C VAL A 186 -0.57 7.52 10.03
N HIS A 187 -1.01 6.43 9.39
CA HIS A 187 -0.13 5.32 9.01
C HIS A 187 1.02 5.81 8.12
N GLU A 188 0.74 6.48 7.00
CA GLU A 188 1.77 6.97 6.07
C GLU A 188 2.67 8.06 6.69
N VAL A 189 2.10 8.92 7.55
CA VAL A 189 2.89 9.91 8.30
C VAL A 189 3.80 9.23 9.31
N THR A 190 3.41 8.09 9.87
CA THR A 190 4.28 7.29 10.76
C THR A 190 5.48 6.76 9.99
N HIS A 191 5.32 6.34 8.73
CA HIS A 191 6.46 6.02 7.86
C HIS A 191 7.37 7.23 7.58
N ALA A 192 6.80 8.41 7.35
CA ALA A 192 7.58 9.64 7.21
C ALA A 192 8.36 10.00 8.49
N ILE A 193 7.77 9.77 9.67
CA ILE A 193 8.45 9.91 10.97
C ILE A 193 9.63 8.94 11.07
N GLN A 194 9.44 7.66 10.75
CA GLN A 194 10.47 6.63 10.82
C GLN A 194 11.64 6.93 9.89
N ASP A 195 11.33 7.40 8.67
CA ASP A 195 12.30 7.83 7.68
C ASP A 195 13.07 9.08 8.14
N TRP A 196 12.36 10.13 8.59
CA TRP A 196 12.97 11.35 9.13
C TRP A 196 13.89 11.10 10.32
N ARG A 197 13.59 10.08 11.12
CA ARG A 197 14.41 9.64 12.26
C ARG A 197 15.49 8.63 11.91
N ASN A 198 15.64 8.29 10.63
CA ASN A 198 16.64 7.36 10.10
C ASN A 198 16.62 6.00 10.81
N LEU A 199 15.42 5.51 11.11
CA LEU A 199 15.22 4.30 11.89
C LEU A 199 15.85 3.07 11.21
N ASP A 200 16.61 2.29 11.97
CA ASP A 200 17.15 1.00 11.54
C ASP A 200 16.33 -0.15 12.13
N SER A 201 15.35 -0.63 11.38
CA SER A 201 14.55 -1.77 11.81
C SER A 201 14.16 -2.64 10.63
N THR A 202 13.38 -3.69 10.89
CA THR A 202 12.80 -4.53 9.85
C THR A 202 11.37 -4.08 9.52
N VAL A 203 10.94 -4.33 8.28
CA VAL A 203 9.61 -3.92 7.77
C VAL A 203 8.49 -4.29 8.73
N LYS A 204 8.48 -5.50 9.29
CA LYS A 204 7.41 -5.92 10.21
C LYS A 204 7.20 -5.01 11.43
N PHE A 205 8.29 -4.43 11.96
CA PHE A 205 8.21 -3.53 13.12
C PHE A 205 7.83 -2.12 12.69
N ILE A 206 8.35 -1.67 11.54
CA ILE A 206 7.98 -0.40 10.91
C ILE A 206 6.47 -0.34 10.62
N GLU A 207 5.94 -1.39 10.02
CA GLU A 207 4.51 -1.53 9.72
C GLU A 207 3.67 -1.64 10.99
N ALA A 208 4.10 -2.45 11.97
CA ALA A 208 3.38 -2.58 13.24
C ALA A 208 3.19 -1.23 13.93
N ASP A 209 4.25 -0.43 14.02
CA ASP A 209 4.19 0.92 14.58
C ASP A 209 3.19 1.81 13.80
N ALA A 210 3.21 1.77 12.47
CA ALA A 210 2.34 2.57 11.60
C ALA A 210 0.86 2.13 11.69
N TYR A 211 0.57 0.83 11.72
CA TYR A 211 -0.78 0.29 11.90
C TYR A 211 -1.37 0.63 13.27
N ILE A 212 -0.56 0.62 14.32
CA ILE A 212 -1.01 1.00 15.67
C ILE A 212 -1.36 2.48 15.71
N ALA A 213 -0.47 3.35 15.20
CA ALA A 213 -0.72 4.78 15.14
C ALA A 213 -1.97 5.12 14.32
N GLY A 214 -2.12 4.49 13.15
CA GLY A 214 -3.31 4.61 12.30
C GLY A 214 -4.58 4.21 13.05
N ALA A 215 -4.58 3.09 13.77
CA ALA A 215 -5.75 2.62 14.53
C ALA A 215 -6.18 3.61 15.62
N VAL A 216 -5.23 4.21 16.35
CA VAL A 216 -5.51 5.25 17.35
C VAL A 216 -6.18 6.46 16.70
N ALA A 217 -5.67 6.91 15.54
CA ALA A 217 -6.23 8.04 14.83
C ALA A 217 -7.62 7.77 14.24
N ALA A 218 -7.85 6.57 13.69
CA ALA A 218 -9.12 6.17 13.12
C ALA A 218 -10.26 6.28 14.14
N LEU A 219 -9.98 5.84 15.37
CA LEU A 219 -10.94 5.84 16.47
C LEU A 219 -11.08 7.20 17.16
N GLY A 220 -10.03 8.03 17.12
CA GLY A 220 -10.15 9.47 17.42
C GLY A 220 -11.14 10.17 16.48
N ALA A 221 -11.15 9.77 15.20
CA ALA A 221 -12.04 10.32 14.18
C ALA A 221 -13.46 9.73 14.24
N ASN A 222 -13.59 8.44 14.57
CA ASN A 222 -14.86 7.76 14.75
C ASN A 222 -14.71 6.60 15.76
N PRO A 223 -15.23 6.72 16.99
CA PRO A 223 -15.13 5.67 18.01
C PRO A 223 -15.73 4.32 17.61
N ASP A 224 -16.69 4.31 16.67
CA ASP A 224 -17.36 3.09 16.18
C ASP A 224 -16.67 2.50 14.94
N TYR A 225 -15.50 3.00 14.55
CA TYR A 225 -14.79 2.52 13.37
C TYR A 225 -14.32 1.08 13.53
N SER A 226 -14.81 0.20 12.66
CA SER A 226 -14.57 -1.24 12.75
C SER A 226 -13.73 -1.83 11.62
N PHE A 227 -13.27 -1.02 10.66
CA PHE A 227 -12.60 -1.47 9.43
C PHE A 227 -11.08 -1.42 9.52
N LEU A 228 -10.53 -1.89 10.63
CA LEU A 228 -9.09 -2.04 10.84
C LEU A 228 -8.56 -3.30 10.11
N GLU A 229 -7.43 -3.21 9.43
CA GLU A 229 -6.84 -4.33 8.66
C GLU A 229 -6.52 -5.55 9.54
N TYR A 230 -6.04 -5.30 10.75
CA TYR A 230 -5.75 -6.29 11.79
C TYR A 230 -6.58 -6.01 13.03
N LYS A 231 -7.91 -5.98 12.86
CA LYS A 231 -8.85 -5.47 13.86
C LYS A 231 -8.60 -5.96 15.29
N ALA A 232 -8.42 -7.26 15.50
CA ALA A 232 -8.25 -7.79 16.85
C ALA A 232 -6.95 -7.30 17.49
N GLU A 233 -5.83 -7.42 16.78
CA GLU A 233 -4.49 -7.07 17.24
C GLU A 233 -4.32 -5.55 17.39
N GLN A 234 -4.79 -4.76 16.42
CA GLN A 234 -4.78 -3.30 16.50
C GLN A 234 -5.67 -2.77 17.63
N THR A 235 -6.82 -3.39 17.88
CA THR A 235 -7.71 -2.96 18.99
C THR A 235 -7.04 -3.17 20.34
N ALA A 236 -6.43 -4.34 20.56
CA ALA A 236 -5.72 -4.65 21.79
C ALA A 236 -4.54 -3.68 22.03
N ALA A 237 -3.69 -3.45 21.02
CA ALA A 237 -2.56 -2.53 21.15
C ALA A 237 -3.02 -1.08 21.40
N LYS A 238 -4.07 -0.64 20.72
CA LYS A 238 -4.63 0.70 20.86
C LYS A 238 -5.22 0.96 22.25
N GLU A 239 -5.93 0.00 22.84
CA GLU A 239 -6.51 0.17 24.18
C GLU A 239 -5.43 0.50 25.22
N LEU A 240 -4.29 -0.16 25.12
CA LEU A 240 -3.09 0.07 25.95
C LEU A 240 -2.40 1.42 25.68
N ILE A 241 -2.64 2.04 24.53
CA ILE A 241 -2.16 3.42 24.29
C ILE A 241 -3.12 4.42 24.92
N LEU A 242 -4.42 4.18 24.76
CA LEU A 242 -5.45 5.09 25.25
C LEU A 242 -5.55 5.12 26.78
N ASP A 243 -5.19 4.02 27.46
CA ASP A 243 -5.09 3.94 28.92
C ASP A 243 -3.73 4.43 29.47
N GLY A 244 -2.75 4.68 28.59
CA GLY A 244 -1.40 5.12 28.95
C GLY A 244 -0.45 4.01 29.40
N SER A 245 -0.76 2.72 29.17
CA SER A 245 0.05 1.58 29.59
C SER A 245 1.02 1.07 28.50
N ALA A 246 1.07 1.68 27.32
CA ALA A 246 1.93 1.32 26.18
C ALA A 246 3.41 1.70 26.38
N ALA A 247 3.99 1.23 27.49
CA ALA A 247 5.39 1.42 27.87
C ALA A 247 6.23 0.20 27.50
N ARG A 248 7.50 0.41 27.14
CA ARG A 248 8.42 -0.64 26.64
C ARG A 248 8.54 -1.89 27.53
N MET A 249 8.42 -1.73 28.85
CA MET A 249 8.56 -2.82 29.83
C MET A 249 7.21 -3.43 30.25
N ASP A 250 6.10 -2.90 29.74
CA ASP A 250 4.77 -3.43 30.07
C ASP A 250 4.52 -4.74 29.32
N ARG A 251 4.08 -5.76 30.06
CA ARG A 251 3.88 -7.11 29.51
C ARG A 251 2.68 -7.15 28.55
N ALA A 252 1.58 -6.47 28.87
CA ALA A 252 0.40 -6.48 28.02
C ALA A 252 0.69 -5.76 26.70
N TRP A 253 1.42 -4.64 26.76
CA TRP A 253 1.87 -3.90 25.58
C TRP A 253 2.77 -4.73 24.68
N THR A 254 3.81 -5.33 25.26
CA THR A 254 4.76 -6.15 24.50
C THR A 254 4.09 -7.37 23.85
N GLU A 255 3.11 -7.98 24.54
CA GLU A 255 2.33 -9.10 24.01
C GLU A 255 1.37 -8.67 22.87
N ALA A 256 0.62 -7.58 23.06
CA ALA A 256 -0.27 -7.04 22.03
C ALA A 256 0.51 -6.64 20.76
N TYR A 257 1.66 -5.98 20.95
CA TYR A 257 2.56 -5.63 19.86
C TYR A 257 3.10 -6.87 19.12
N ALA A 258 3.58 -7.88 19.85
CA ALA A 258 4.11 -9.11 19.26
C ALA A 258 3.04 -9.88 18.45
N ASN A 259 1.79 -9.89 18.93
CA ASN A 259 0.66 -10.47 18.19
C ASN A 259 0.40 -9.75 16.88
N LEU A 260 0.44 -8.42 16.87
CA LEU A 260 0.31 -7.64 15.64
C LEU A 260 1.46 -7.92 14.66
N VAL A 261 2.70 -7.93 15.13
CA VAL A 261 3.88 -8.26 14.30
C VAL A 261 3.71 -9.63 13.65
N LYS A 262 3.30 -10.65 14.40
CA LYS A 262 3.05 -11.99 13.88
C LYS A 262 1.96 -11.98 12.80
N ARG A 263 0.92 -11.17 12.98
CA ARG A 263 -0.17 -11.02 12.00
C ARG A 263 0.33 -10.36 10.71
N ILE A 264 1.17 -9.33 10.81
CA ILE A 264 1.81 -8.68 9.67
C ILE A 264 2.69 -9.68 8.92
N GLU A 265 3.56 -10.41 9.62
CA GLU A 265 4.42 -11.45 9.03
C GLU A 265 3.62 -12.53 8.28
N ALA A 266 2.47 -12.92 8.82
CA ALA A 266 1.60 -13.91 8.19
C ALA A 266 0.88 -13.39 6.93
N THR A 267 0.75 -12.07 6.77
CA THR A 267 0.00 -11.44 5.67
C THR A 267 0.73 -11.61 4.34
N PRO A 268 0.08 -12.06 3.25
CA PRO A 268 0.72 -12.27 1.96
C PRO A 268 1.53 -11.06 1.45
N THR A 269 1.03 -9.85 1.71
CA THR A 269 1.68 -8.58 1.35
C THR A 269 3.07 -8.42 1.96
N TYR A 270 3.25 -8.83 3.23
CA TYR A 270 4.47 -8.56 4.00
C TYR A 270 5.31 -9.81 4.24
N ARG A 271 4.79 -11.01 4.01
CA ARG A 271 5.48 -12.27 4.30
C ARG A 271 6.90 -12.32 3.72
N ALA A 272 7.06 -11.89 2.46
CA ALA A 272 8.34 -11.92 1.76
C ALA A 272 9.30 -10.77 2.13
N THR A 273 8.81 -9.70 2.76
CA THR A 273 9.57 -8.47 3.02
C THR A 273 9.71 -8.15 4.51
N SER A 274 8.99 -8.85 5.38
CA SER A 274 8.87 -8.60 6.82
C SER A 274 10.22 -8.48 7.55
N ASN A 275 11.23 -9.25 7.13
CA ASN A 275 12.57 -9.24 7.71
C ASN A 275 13.58 -8.37 6.95
N LEU A 276 13.16 -7.72 5.86
CA LEU A 276 14.02 -6.76 5.17
C LEU A 276 14.27 -5.54 6.05
N LYS A 277 15.49 -5.04 5.94
CA LYS A 277 15.87 -3.79 6.59
C LYS A 277 15.12 -2.63 5.93
N PHE A 278 14.47 -1.84 6.76
CA PHE A 278 13.95 -0.54 6.37
C PHE A 278 15.13 0.39 6.09
N GLY A 279 15.32 0.71 4.81
CA GLY A 279 16.28 1.70 4.38
C GLY A 279 15.68 3.08 4.50
N GLY A 280 15.90 3.77 5.63
CA GLY A 280 15.68 5.22 5.69
C GLY A 280 16.46 5.92 4.58
N ALA A 281 15.86 6.94 3.97
CA ALA A 281 16.30 7.58 2.74
C ALA A 281 17.73 8.17 2.79
N ASP A 282 18.27 8.42 3.99
CA ASP A 282 19.63 8.99 4.17
C ASP A 282 20.74 7.96 4.39
N LYS A 283 20.47 6.64 4.36
CA LYS A 283 21.54 5.63 4.50
C LYS A 283 22.32 5.46 3.18
N LYS A 284 23.25 6.38 2.96
CA LYS A 284 24.28 6.39 1.90
C LYS A 284 23.75 6.33 0.46
N GLY A 285 23.58 7.53 -0.08
CA GLY A 285 23.33 7.76 -1.49
C GLY A 285 21.85 7.54 -1.81
N ARG A 286 21.22 8.53 -2.45
CA ARG A 286 20.17 8.19 -3.40
C ARG A 286 20.81 7.21 -4.36
N ALA A 287 20.60 5.91 -4.14
CA ALA A 287 20.84 4.92 -5.16
C ALA A 287 20.12 5.48 -6.38
N ASP A 288 20.90 5.72 -7.44
CA ASP A 288 20.40 6.12 -8.75
C ASP A 288 19.11 5.31 -9.00
N LYS A 289 18.04 5.91 -9.51
CA LYS A 289 16.80 5.17 -9.77
C LYS A 289 17.07 3.89 -10.58
N ALA A 290 18.11 3.87 -11.41
CA ALA A 290 18.60 2.68 -12.08
C ALA A 290 19.28 1.69 -11.11
N THR A 291 20.02 2.12 -10.10
CA THR A 291 20.52 1.28 -8.99
C THR A 291 19.39 0.72 -8.12
N LEU A 292 18.41 1.52 -7.70
CA LEU A 292 17.23 1.01 -6.97
C LEU A 292 16.43 0.02 -7.82
N PHE A 293 16.26 0.30 -9.11
CA PHE A 293 15.64 -0.62 -10.06
C PHE A 293 16.50 -1.88 -10.27
N LYS A 294 17.84 -1.76 -10.29
CA LYS A 294 18.80 -2.86 -10.43
C LYS A 294 18.91 -3.70 -9.16
N ASP A 295 18.72 -3.10 -7.98
CA ASP A 295 18.72 -3.74 -6.66
C ASP A 295 17.38 -4.42 -6.40
N ALA A 296 16.25 -3.80 -6.79
CA ALA A 296 14.96 -4.47 -6.86
C ALA A 296 15.04 -5.66 -7.83
N LEU A 297 15.59 -5.45 -9.03
CA LEU A 297 15.90 -6.52 -9.99
C LEU A 297 16.82 -7.60 -9.42
N ALA A 298 17.82 -7.24 -8.61
CA ALA A 298 18.76 -8.17 -7.99
C ALA A 298 18.12 -8.94 -6.83
N TYR A 299 17.25 -8.27 -6.06
CA TYR A 299 16.37 -8.86 -5.05
C TYR A 299 15.41 -9.89 -5.69
N PHE A 300 14.94 -9.62 -6.92
CA PHE A 300 14.18 -10.56 -7.75
C PHE A 300 15.05 -11.60 -8.49
N LYS A 301 16.38 -11.45 -8.53
CA LYS A 301 17.34 -12.39 -9.17
C LYS A 301 18.14 -13.23 -8.16
N ALA A 302 17.99 -13.01 -6.86
CA ALA A 302 18.62 -13.83 -5.84
C ALA A 302 17.84 -15.16 -5.71
N ASP A 303 18.25 -16.14 -6.53
CA ASP A 303 17.69 -17.49 -6.64
C ASP A 303 17.71 -18.32 -5.33
N ASN A 304 18.12 -17.76 -4.18
CA ASN A 304 18.33 -18.50 -2.93
C ASN A 304 17.38 -18.16 -1.77
N ILE A 305 16.47 -17.19 -1.90
CA ILE A 305 15.40 -16.98 -0.88
C ILE A 305 14.16 -17.84 -1.20
N PHE A 306 14.01 -18.30 -2.45
CA PHE A 306 12.98 -19.26 -2.79
C PHE A 306 13.21 -20.60 -2.10
N ALA A 307 14.45 -21.07 -1.89
CA ALA A 307 14.70 -22.38 -1.28
C ALA A 307 14.11 -22.58 0.13
N ALA A 308 14.04 -21.53 0.96
CA ALA A 308 13.44 -21.62 2.31
C ALA A 308 11.92 -21.42 2.32
N ALA A 309 11.35 -20.79 1.28
CA ALA A 309 9.92 -20.73 1.06
C ALA A 309 9.39 -21.96 0.29
N VAL A 310 10.29 -22.72 -0.35
CA VAL A 310 10.00 -23.82 -1.27
C VAL A 310 9.76 -25.15 -0.58
N ASP A 311 10.28 -25.39 0.64
CA ASP A 311 10.02 -26.67 1.33
C ASP A 311 8.53 -26.88 1.69
N ASP A 312 7.76 -25.82 1.93
CA ASP A 312 6.29 -25.89 2.09
C ASP A 312 5.52 -25.58 0.79
N PHE A 313 6.19 -25.13 -0.27
CA PHE A 313 5.61 -24.83 -1.60
C PHE A 313 5.83 -25.94 -2.64
N TYR A 314 6.38 -27.09 -2.21
CA TYR A 314 6.70 -28.25 -3.07
C TYR A 314 5.49 -29.00 -3.65
N GLN A 315 4.36 -28.31 -3.83
CA GLN A 315 3.30 -28.72 -4.76
C GLN A 315 2.99 -27.72 -5.90
N MET A 316 3.55 -26.50 -5.96
CA MET A 316 3.22 -25.52 -7.02
C MET A 316 4.39 -24.63 -7.49
N GLY A 317 5.61 -25.18 -7.60
CA GLY A 317 6.87 -24.42 -7.71
C GLY A 317 7.41 -23.99 -9.08
N SER A 318 6.67 -24.04 -10.20
CA SER A 318 7.25 -23.64 -11.52
C SER A 318 6.78 -22.29 -12.09
N ASP A 319 5.70 -21.70 -11.58
CA ASP A 319 5.01 -20.61 -12.31
C ASP A 319 5.37 -19.19 -11.83
N ALA A 320 5.65 -18.99 -10.53
CA ALA A 320 5.95 -17.66 -9.97
C ALA A 320 7.18 -16.97 -10.62
N SER A 321 8.29 -17.68 -10.81
CA SER A 321 9.52 -17.10 -11.39
C SER A 321 9.37 -16.75 -12.87
N LYS A 322 8.47 -17.44 -13.58
CA LYS A 322 8.14 -17.18 -14.99
C LYS A 322 7.44 -15.82 -15.16
N TYR A 323 6.61 -15.41 -14.20
CA TYR A 323 5.91 -14.12 -14.23
C TYR A 323 6.86 -12.93 -14.08
N VAL A 324 7.79 -13.02 -13.11
CA VAL A 324 8.81 -11.99 -12.90
C VAL A 324 9.69 -11.84 -14.14
N LYS A 325 10.20 -12.95 -14.71
CA LYS A 325 11.02 -12.91 -15.94
C LYS A 325 10.30 -12.27 -17.14
N ARG A 326 9.00 -12.49 -17.29
CA ARG A 326 8.20 -11.85 -18.36
C ARG A 326 8.00 -10.35 -18.16
N LEU A 327 7.71 -9.90 -16.94
CA LEU A 327 7.59 -8.48 -16.63
C LEU A 327 8.92 -7.74 -16.84
N LEU A 328 10.04 -8.38 -16.51
CA LEU A 328 11.38 -7.83 -16.75
C LEU A 328 11.74 -7.75 -18.24
N ALA A 329 11.32 -8.72 -19.05
CA ALA A 329 11.50 -8.67 -20.51
C ALA A 329 10.68 -7.56 -21.18
N LEU A 330 9.54 -7.17 -20.59
CA LEU A 330 8.70 -6.07 -21.06
C LEU A 330 9.23 -4.68 -20.63
N GLY A 331 9.98 -4.60 -19.53
CA GLY A 331 10.60 -3.36 -19.04
C GLY A 331 11.93 -2.97 -19.71
N GLY A 332 12.49 -3.85 -20.56
CA GLY A 332 13.81 -3.71 -21.18
C GLY A 332 13.84 -3.18 -22.62
N LYS A 333 12.81 -2.44 -23.06
CA LYS A 333 12.80 -1.71 -24.34
C LYS A 333 12.40 -0.26 -24.13
#